data_AF-A0A2H0D8P9-F1
#
_entry.id   AF-A0A2H0D8P9-F1
#
_cell.length_a   1.000
_cell.length_b   1.000
_cell.length_c   1.000
_cell.angle_alpha   90.00
_cell.angle_beta   90.00
_cell.angle_gamma   90.00
#
_symmetry.space_group_name_H-M   'P 1'
#
loop_
_entity.id
_entity.type
_entity.pdbx_description
1 polymer ?
#
loop_
_entity_poly.entity_id
_entity_poly.type
_entity_poly.pdbx_seq_one_letter_code
_entity_poly.pdbx_strand_id
1 'polypeptide(L)'
;MKNNIGYITRKIIELENTKNLFEWEISNIFIWEIIRYQIYSAIVFNNGNEKKVNNRNTMDYFISKFFNNFSKYINAIVFNPFLDFKESDILIFESSRKLLYNNQYIDPYTNFIREDLENRGLKVTRYQSSYAYDRLSKRNFKIKHLDLVFFISSLFKNLSQQKFSNSEIDKINDLESWLYNEFSISFDLRSIINTELSQFRINSFLYRLLLRIKKPKEIFLVNFCDKSSLIDCAKKNNINVVDIQHGIISSEDIIYHYPNVKKGSLRYFPNKFYTWSKIWTKTCKIPLETKDIIIYSNKFLLKQNIKFKNLKKIDNQIVILSQPGLTNQIAECILKNISMFSMLNIVYKLHPNEYLQKDKYKSLLEIEKKENVHFASKNIDLHELLAKSVLVIGVYSTALIEAASFDCKVVLLDLPGVEMMRPFLNNTNIIMFKTKVT
;
A
#
# COMPACT_ATOMS: atom_id res chain seq x y z
N MET A 1 -10.99 1.17 -23.10
CA MET A 1 -11.33 2.54 -22.66
C MET A 1 -10.07 3.20 -22.12
N LYS A 2 -9.83 4.49 -22.44
CA LYS A 2 -8.59 5.24 -22.11
C LYS A 2 -8.30 5.42 -20.59
N ASN A 3 -9.14 4.88 -19.71
CA ASN A 3 -9.09 5.11 -18.26
C ASN A 3 -8.99 3.82 -17.41
N ASN A 4 -8.76 2.65 -18.03
CA ASN A 4 -8.47 1.42 -17.26
C ASN A 4 -7.01 1.43 -16.79
N ILE A 5 -6.70 0.85 -15.62
CA ILE A 5 -5.37 0.89 -15.00
C ILE A 5 -4.31 0.31 -15.95
N GLY A 6 -4.63 -0.79 -16.63
CA GLY A 6 -3.72 -1.40 -17.61
C GLY A 6 -3.40 -0.50 -18.80
N TYR A 7 -4.31 0.39 -19.22
CA TYR A 7 -4.01 1.40 -20.25
C TYR A 7 -3.01 2.44 -19.73
N ILE A 8 -3.29 3.00 -18.54
CA ILE A 8 -2.46 4.01 -17.89
C ILE A 8 -1.04 3.47 -17.67
N THR A 9 -0.91 2.27 -17.12
CA THR A 9 0.37 1.60 -16.87
C THR A 9 1.20 1.45 -18.14
N ARG A 10 0.60 0.96 -19.23
CA ARG A 10 1.33 0.84 -20.52
C ARG A 10 1.80 2.19 -21.04
N LYS A 11 0.96 3.23 -20.97
CA LYS A 11 1.32 4.57 -21.44
C LYS A 11 2.45 5.20 -20.64
N ILE A 12 2.46 5.01 -19.33
CA ILE A 12 3.57 5.46 -18.47
C ILE A 12 4.85 4.69 -18.80
N ILE A 13 4.79 3.37 -19.03
CA ILE A 13 5.96 2.56 -19.40
C ILE A 13 6.52 2.95 -20.79
N GLU A 14 5.64 3.27 -21.75
CA GLU A 14 6.04 3.81 -23.07
C GLU A 14 6.77 5.15 -22.91
N LEU A 15 6.22 6.05 -22.09
CA LEU A 15 6.83 7.35 -21.77
C LEU A 15 8.21 7.19 -21.11
N GLU A 16 8.33 6.29 -20.14
CA GLU A 16 9.57 6.00 -19.41
C GLU A 16 10.70 5.63 -20.35
N ASN A 17 10.40 4.77 -21.33
CA ASN A 17 11.37 4.30 -22.30
C ASN A 17 11.71 5.39 -23.33
N THR A 18 10.71 6.07 -23.88
CA THR A 18 10.90 7.08 -24.94
C THR A 18 11.65 8.32 -24.45
N LYS A 19 11.45 8.72 -23.19
CA LYS A 19 12.12 9.90 -22.59
C LYS A 19 13.28 9.54 -21.65
N ASN A 20 13.67 8.25 -21.58
CA ASN A 20 14.72 7.74 -20.69
C ASN A 20 14.60 8.27 -19.25
N LEU A 21 13.40 8.18 -18.67
CA LEU A 21 13.08 8.87 -17.42
C LEU A 21 13.84 8.33 -16.21
N PHE A 22 14.24 7.05 -16.22
CA PHE A 22 15.02 6.46 -15.14
C PHE A 22 16.46 6.98 -15.04
N GLU A 23 16.98 7.63 -16.07
CA GLU A 23 18.28 8.32 -16.03
C GLU A 23 18.11 9.85 -15.86
N TRP A 24 16.89 10.33 -15.59
CA TRP A 24 16.65 11.74 -15.35
C TRP A 24 17.12 12.16 -13.95
N GLU A 25 18.23 12.89 -13.94
CA GLU A 25 18.88 13.38 -12.74
C GLU A 25 18.73 14.90 -12.58
N ILE A 26 18.47 15.35 -11.35
CA ILE A 26 18.55 16.77 -10.95
C ILE A 26 19.30 16.82 -9.64
N SER A 27 20.41 17.56 -9.59
CA SER A 27 21.25 17.70 -8.38
C SER A 27 21.66 16.36 -7.75
N ASN A 28 22.13 15.43 -8.58
CA ASN A 28 22.56 14.08 -8.19
C ASN A 28 21.48 13.16 -7.61
N ILE A 29 20.21 13.42 -7.96
CA ILE A 29 19.05 12.66 -7.50
C ILE A 29 18.24 12.22 -8.73
N PHE A 30 17.93 10.92 -8.80
CA PHE A 30 17.16 10.31 -9.89
C PHE A 30 15.67 10.60 -9.69
N ILE A 31 15.19 11.67 -10.31
CA ILE A 31 13.90 12.28 -10.00
C ILE A 31 12.74 11.34 -10.29
N TRP A 32 12.78 10.66 -11.44
CA TRP A 32 11.68 9.78 -11.83
C TRP A 32 11.48 8.65 -10.83
N GLU A 33 12.55 8.04 -10.29
CA GLU A 33 12.44 6.99 -9.28
C GLU A 33 11.72 7.44 -7.99
N ILE A 34 11.62 8.75 -7.74
CA ILE A 34 10.95 9.32 -6.57
C ILE A 34 9.52 9.75 -6.90
N ILE A 35 9.29 10.43 -8.03
CA ILE A 35 7.98 11.00 -8.38
C ILE A 35 7.05 10.03 -9.16
N ARG A 36 7.59 8.93 -9.69
CA ARG A 36 6.87 7.98 -10.56
C ARG A 36 5.54 7.50 -9.98
N TYR A 37 5.55 7.02 -8.72
CA TYR A 37 4.34 6.55 -8.07
C TYR A 37 3.33 7.67 -7.81
N GLN A 38 3.81 8.86 -7.42
CA GLN A 38 2.95 10.02 -7.18
C GLN A 38 2.20 10.44 -8.45
N ILE A 39 2.90 10.54 -9.59
CA ILE A 39 2.28 10.90 -10.88
C ILE A 39 1.25 9.84 -11.29
N TYR A 40 1.63 8.56 -11.25
CA TYR A 40 0.73 7.47 -11.61
C TYR A 40 -0.52 7.43 -10.73
N SER A 41 -0.36 7.52 -9.41
CA SER A 41 -1.48 7.51 -8.47
C SER A 41 -2.42 8.68 -8.72
N ALA A 42 -1.89 9.87 -9.04
CA ALA A 42 -2.71 11.02 -9.41
C ALA A 42 -3.54 10.74 -10.67
N ILE A 43 -2.99 10.07 -11.69
CA ILE A 43 -3.71 9.72 -12.91
C ILE A 43 -4.82 8.71 -12.63
N VAL A 44 -4.50 7.63 -11.91
CA VAL A 44 -5.45 6.56 -11.58
C VAL A 44 -6.61 7.09 -10.73
N PHE A 45 -6.33 7.91 -9.71
CA PHE A 45 -7.35 8.39 -8.78
C PHE A 45 -8.10 9.64 -9.25
N ASN A 46 -7.51 10.54 -10.06
CA ASN A 46 -8.26 11.67 -10.65
C ASN A 46 -9.26 11.21 -11.71
N ASN A 47 -8.93 10.17 -12.49
CA ASN A 47 -9.88 9.58 -13.44
C ASN A 47 -11.04 8.86 -12.75
N GLY A 48 -10.94 8.64 -11.43
CA GLY A 48 -11.94 8.01 -10.59
C GLY A 48 -12.71 8.97 -9.69
N ASN A 49 -12.97 10.23 -10.06
CA ASN A 49 -13.94 11.12 -9.40
C ASN A 49 -13.95 11.14 -7.84
N GLU A 50 -12.82 10.92 -7.16
CA GLU A 50 -12.71 11.17 -5.73
C GLU A 50 -12.23 12.60 -5.50
N LYS A 51 -13.18 13.55 -5.55
CA LYS A 51 -13.02 14.83 -4.86
C LYS A 51 -12.66 14.51 -3.41
N LYS A 52 -11.46 14.88 -2.96
CA LYS A 52 -11.11 14.92 -1.54
C LYS A 52 -12.23 15.67 -0.80
N VAL A 53 -13.03 14.95 -0.03
CA VAL A 53 -14.07 15.52 0.81
C VAL A 53 -13.40 16.23 1.99
N ASN A 54 -13.03 17.49 1.79
CA ASN A 54 -12.75 18.42 2.87
C ASN A 54 -14.02 19.22 3.13
N ASN A 55 -14.87 18.72 4.03
CA ASN A 55 -15.81 19.54 4.79
C ASN A 55 -15.96 18.93 6.18
N ARG A 56 -15.16 19.43 7.12
CA ARG A 56 -15.39 19.30 8.56
C ARG A 56 -15.17 20.70 9.15
N ASN A 57 -16.07 21.11 10.04
CA ASN A 57 -16.00 22.38 10.77
C ASN A 57 -14.57 22.60 11.30
N THR A 58 -13.99 23.73 10.93
CA THR A 58 -12.57 24.05 11.10
C THR A 58 -12.13 24.00 12.56
N MET A 59 -12.97 24.45 13.50
CA MET A 59 -12.61 24.53 14.92
C MET A 59 -12.44 23.13 15.58
N ASP A 60 -13.38 22.20 15.37
CA ASP A 60 -13.28 20.84 15.93
C ASP A 60 -12.15 20.03 15.28
N TYR A 61 -11.83 20.29 14.00
CA TYR A 61 -10.67 19.71 13.32
C TYR A 61 -9.36 20.23 13.92
N PHE A 62 -9.24 21.52 14.25
CA PHE A 62 -8.04 22.07 14.88
C PHE A 62 -7.85 21.55 16.31
N ILE A 63 -8.91 21.52 17.12
CA ILE A 63 -8.86 21.04 18.51
C ILE A 63 -8.56 19.54 18.56
N SER A 64 -9.26 18.73 17.76
CA SER A 64 -8.99 17.28 17.68
C SER A 64 -7.61 16.97 17.11
N LYS A 65 -7.07 17.78 16.19
CA LYS A 65 -5.70 17.65 15.67
C LYS A 65 -4.65 18.08 16.70
N PHE A 66 -4.92 19.10 17.51
CA PHE A 66 -4.00 19.56 18.56
C PHE A 66 -3.88 18.52 19.69
N PHE A 67 -5.00 18.03 20.23
CA PHE A 67 -4.99 16.97 21.26
C PHE A 67 -4.55 15.61 20.72
N ASN A 68 -4.91 15.25 19.48
CA ASN A 68 -4.32 14.08 18.81
C ASN A 68 -2.87 14.29 18.39
N ASN A 69 -2.25 15.48 18.49
CA ASN A 69 -0.82 15.64 18.22
C ASN A 69 0.03 15.63 19.49
N PHE A 70 -0.55 15.75 20.68
CA PHE A 70 0.24 15.82 21.93
C PHE A 70 1.12 14.59 22.14
N SER A 71 0.58 13.38 21.92
CA SER A 71 1.40 12.18 22.06
C SER A 71 2.41 11.99 20.92
N LYS A 72 2.34 12.75 19.81
CA LYS A 72 3.40 12.76 18.78
C LYS A 72 4.64 13.44 19.31
N TYR A 73 4.47 14.56 20.02
CA TYR A 73 5.58 15.24 20.68
C TYR A 73 6.17 14.37 21.79
N ILE A 74 5.34 13.67 22.57
CA ILE A 74 5.82 12.69 23.56
C ILE A 74 6.60 11.57 22.86
N ASN A 75 6.09 10.98 21.78
CA ASN A 75 6.79 9.91 21.06
C ASN A 75 8.09 10.40 20.41
N ALA A 76 8.09 11.59 19.84
CA ALA A 76 9.26 12.23 19.24
C ALA A 76 10.37 12.54 20.27
N ILE A 77 10.05 12.55 21.56
CA ILE A 77 11.01 12.72 22.66
C ILE A 77 11.34 11.35 23.29
N VAL A 78 10.34 10.62 23.80
CA VAL A 78 10.52 9.40 24.60
C VAL A 78 10.95 8.19 23.75
N PHE A 79 10.37 8.03 22.56
CA PHE A 79 10.66 6.91 21.66
C PHE A 79 11.48 7.36 20.45
N ASN A 80 12.21 8.46 20.62
CA ASN A 80 13.07 9.04 19.62
C ASN A 80 14.18 8.06 19.22
N PRO A 81 14.29 7.69 17.94
CA PRO A 81 15.33 6.77 17.49
C PRO A 81 16.74 7.35 17.63
N PHE A 82 16.89 8.68 17.66
CA PHE A 82 18.18 9.38 17.79
C PHE A 82 18.69 9.46 19.23
N LEU A 83 17.86 9.12 20.23
CA LEU A 83 18.27 9.04 21.64
C LEU A 83 18.59 7.61 22.09
N ASP A 84 18.43 6.64 21.20
CA ASP A 84 18.72 5.24 21.48
C ASP A 84 20.02 4.82 20.78
N PHE A 85 21.13 4.88 21.51
CA PHE A 85 22.45 4.53 21.02
C PHE A 85 22.72 3.02 20.96
N LYS A 86 21.72 2.17 21.28
CA LYS A 86 21.88 0.72 21.13
C LYS A 86 21.90 0.32 19.66
N GLU A 87 22.98 -0.34 19.28
CA GLU A 87 23.13 -0.98 17.96
C GLU A 87 22.09 -2.09 17.76
N SER A 88 21.79 -2.41 16.50
CA SER A 88 20.86 -3.48 16.14
C SER A 88 21.32 -4.13 14.85
N ASP A 89 21.26 -5.46 14.76
CA ASP A 89 21.59 -6.17 13.52
C ASP A 89 20.57 -5.86 12.41
N ILE A 90 19.29 -5.73 12.80
CA ILE A 90 18.18 -5.56 11.87
C ILE A 90 17.33 -4.34 12.25
N LEU A 91 16.96 -3.53 11.26
CA LEU A 91 15.92 -2.52 11.39
C LEU A 91 14.67 -2.95 10.62
N ILE A 92 13.51 -2.85 11.25
CA ILE A 92 12.22 -3.13 10.60
C ILE A 92 11.39 -1.85 10.57
N PHE A 93 11.04 -1.36 9.39
CA PHE A 93 10.12 -0.25 9.21
C PHE A 93 8.72 -0.80 8.96
N GLU A 94 7.85 -0.64 9.95
CA GLU A 94 6.53 -1.22 9.95
C GLU A 94 5.55 -0.47 9.04
N SER A 95 4.56 -1.20 8.57
CA SER A 95 3.37 -0.63 7.97
C SER A 95 2.48 0.02 9.03
N SER A 96 1.58 0.89 8.56
CA SER A 96 0.50 1.45 9.37
C SER A 96 -0.59 0.44 9.72
N ARG A 97 -0.61 -0.74 9.08
CA ARG A 97 -1.64 -1.75 9.30
C ARG A 97 -1.38 -2.49 10.61
N LYS A 98 -2.33 -2.40 11.55
CA LYS A 98 -2.33 -3.16 12.80
C LYS A 98 -3.57 -4.05 12.90
N LEU A 99 -3.39 -5.34 13.16
CA LEU A 99 -4.45 -6.31 13.33
C LEU A 99 -4.39 -6.93 14.73
N LEU A 100 -5.55 -7.22 15.31
CA LEU A 100 -5.63 -7.91 16.59
C LEU A 100 -5.34 -9.40 16.41
N TYR A 101 -4.29 -9.89 17.06
CA TYR A 101 -3.85 -11.28 17.05
C TYR A 101 -3.49 -11.70 18.48
N ASN A 102 -4.12 -12.75 19.01
CA ASN A 102 -3.92 -13.23 20.40
C ASN A 102 -3.97 -12.09 21.44
N ASN A 103 -5.02 -11.25 21.38
CA ASN A 103 -5.24 -10.09 22.26
C ASN A 103 -4.16 -9.00 22.19
N GLN A 104 -3.35 -8.96 21.12
CA GLN A 104 -2.36 -7.92 20.89
C GLN A 104 -2.43 -7.40 19.46
N TYR A 105 -2.20 -6.11 19.28
CA TYR A 105 -2.10 -5.52 17.95
C TYR A 105 -0.71 -5.76 17.37
N ILE A 106 -0.66 -6.37 16.20
CA ILE A 106 0.57 -6.66 15.46
C ILE A 106 0.52 -6.07 14.05
N ASP A 107 1.69 -5.79 13.48
CA ASP A 107 1.82 -5.63 12.03
C ASP A 107 1.85 -7.04 11.39
N PRO A 108 0.87 -7.39 10.53
CA PRO A 108 0.76 -8.75 9.99
C PRO A 108 1.89 -9.10 9.01
N TYR A 109 2.55 -8.10 8.41
CA TYR A 109 3.61 -8.30 7.43
C TYR A 109 4.96 -8.53 8.11
N THR A 110 5.23 -7.80 9.19
CA THR A 110 6.57 -7.78 9.82
C THR A 110 6.68 -8.57 11.11
N ASN A 111 5.58 -8.82 11.84
CA ASN A 111 5.66 -9.45 13.16
C ASN A 111 6.31 -10.84 13.13
N PHE A 112 5.93 -11.68 12.18
CA PHE A 112 6.49 -13.04 12.10
C PHE A 112 7.91 -13.06 11.53
N ILE A 113 8.27 -12.07 10.69
CA ILE A 113 9.66 -11.89 10.26
C ILE A 113 10.54 -11.52 11.45
N ARG A 114 10.07 -10.58 12.29
CA ARG A 114 10.74 -10.22 13.55
C ARG A 114 10.94 -11.45 14.44
N GLU A 115 9.91 -12.27 14.64
CA GLU A 115 10.00 -13.48 15.47
C GLU A 115 11.05 -14.44 14.93
N ASP A 116 11.06 -14.72 13.62
CA ASP A 116 12.07 -15.58 13.00
C ASP A 116 13.49 -15.05 13.19
N LEU A 117 13.70 -13.74 13.06
CA LEU A 117 15.00 -13.10 13.20
C LEU A 117 15.48 -13.10 14.66
N GLU A 118 14.60 -12.80 15.61
CA GLU A 118 14.91 -12.85 17.04
C GLU A 118 15.19 -14.28 17.51
N ASN A 119 14.46 -15.28 17.01
CA ASN A 119 14.71 -16.70 17.29
C ASN A 119 16.09 -17.16 16.77
N ARG A 120 16.64 -16.47 15.77
CA ARG A 120 18.02 -16.67 15.29
C ARG A 120 19.07 -15.90 16.10
N GLY A 121 18.66 -15.24 17.19
CA GLY A 121 19.55 -14.45 18.06
C GLY A 121 19.89 -13.06 17.56
N LEU A 122 19.21 -12.55 16.52
CA LEU A 122 19.49 -11.22 15.96
C LEU A 122 18.84 -10.11 16.79
N LYS A 123 19.56 -8.99 16.96
CA LYS A 123 19.02 -7.79 17.62
C LYS A 123 18.17 -7.00 16.64
N VAL A 124 16.87 -6.95 16.90
CA VAL A 124 15.89 -6.26 16.04
C VAL A 124 15.37 -5.00 16.71
N THR A 125 15.38 -3.88 15.96
CA THR A 125 14.69 -2.65 16.32
C THR A 125 13.60 -2.34 15.30
N ARG A 126 12.41 -1.97 15.78
CA ARG A 126 11.23 -1.69 14.96
C ARG A 126 10.96 -0.19 14.91
N TYR A 127 10.60 0.33 13.75
CA TYR A 127 10.21 1.71 13.53
C TYR A 127 8.76 1.79 13.10
N GLN A 128 8.01 2.62 13.80
CA GLN A 128 6.63 2.92 13.50
C GLN A 128 6.48 4.37 13.03
N SER A 129 5.49 4.60 12.18
CA SER A 129 5.31 5.86 11.43
C SER A 129 3.88 6.39 11.45
N SER A 130 2.92 5.64 11.99
CA SER A 130 1.50 5.93 11.89
C SER A 130 0.86 6.08 13.27
N TYR A 131 0.98 7.29 13.79
CA TYR A 131 0.49 7.67 15.10
C TYR A 131 -0.92 7.15 15.48
N ALA A 132 -1.88 7.22 14.55
CA ALA A 132 -3.27 6.83 14.80
C ALA A 132 -3.41 5.34 15.14
N TYR A 133 -2.55 4.50 14.58
CA TYR A 133 -2.58 3.05 14.74
C TYR A 133 -1.49 2.53 15.68
N ASP A 134 -0.39 3.25 15.82
CA ASP A 134 0.75 2.84 16.66
C ASP A 134 0.42 2.85 18.16
N ARG A 135 -0.52 3.71 18.58
CA ARG A 135 -1.10 3.73 19.95
C ARG A 135 -1.71 2.39 20.36
N LEU A 136 -2.13 1.56 19.40
CA LEU A 136 -2.73 0.25 19.65
C LEU A 136 -1.69 -0.80 20.04
N SER A 137 -0.42 -0.60 19.67
CA SER A 137 0.66 -1.53 20.02
C SER A 137 1.18 -1.28 21.44
N LYS A 138 1.56 -2.35 22.15
CA LYS A 138 2.18 -2.21 23.48
C LYS A 138 3.49 -1.43 23.34
N ARG A 139 3.60 -0.30 24.05
CA ARG A 139 4.82 0.51 24.09
C ARG A 139 5.98 -0.34 24.62
N ASN A 140 7.06 -0.41 23.85
CA ASN A 140 8.27 -1.18 24.17
C ASN A 140 9.48 -0.36 23.73
N PHE A 141 10.56 -0.34 24.51
CA PHE A 141 11.78 0.38 24.16
C PHE A 141 12.43 -0.08 22.84
N LYS A 142 12.16 -1.31 22.37
CA LYS A 142 12.58 -1.83 21.04
C LYS A 142 11.73 -1.31 19.87
N ILE A 143 10.66 -0.57 20.16
CA ILE A 143 9.79 0.08 19.17
C ILE A 143 10.07 1.59 19.25
N LYS A 144 10.55 2.15 18.15
CA LYS A 144 10.87 3.57 18.01
C LYS A 144 9.91 4.24 17.04
N HIS A 145 9.76 5.54 17.17
CA HIS A 145 8.84 6.31 16.36
C HIS A 145 9.58 7.29 15.44
N LEU A 146 9.22 7.31 14.16
CA LEU A 146 9.78 8.23 13.17
C LEU A 146 9.11 9.62 13.17
N ASP A 147 8.27 9.91 14.17
CA ASP A 147 7.55 11.18 14.31
C ASP A 147 8.48 12.40 14.20
N LEU A 148 9.68 12.34 14.80
CA LEU A 148 10.65 13.44 14.69
C LEU A 148 11.18 13.60 13.26
N VAL A 149 11.43 12.49 12.55
CA VAL A 149 11.88 12.52 11.15
C VAL A 149 10.84 13.20 10.28
N PHE A 150 9.56 12.81 10.43
CA PHE A 150 8.47 13.43 9.69
C PHE A 150 8.23 14.87 10.08
N PHE A 151 8.34 15.21 11.37
CA PHE A 151 8.18 16.57 11.85
C PHE A 151 9.22 17.50 11.24
N ILE A 152 10.51 17.16 11.37
CA ILE A 152 11.60 17.93 10.77
C ILE A 152 11.38 18.04 9.27
N SER A 153 11.10 16.93 8.58
CA SER A 153 10.94 17.01 7.14
C SER A 153 9.75 17.87 6.71
N SER A 154 8.65 17.84 7.46
CA SER A 154 7.48 18.68 7.18
C SER A 154 7.70 20.17 7.40
N LEU A 155 8.55 20.55 8.36
CA LEU A 155 8.92 21.93 8.64
C LEU A 155 9.86 22.48 7.57
N PHE A 156 10.84 21.67 7.17
CA PHE A 156 11.94 22.14 6.33
C PHE A 156 11.72 21.90 4.83
N LYS A 157 10.66 21.19 4.42
CA LYS A 157 10.40 20.88 2.99
C LYS A 157 10.34 22.10 2.07
N ASN A 158 9.91 23.26 2.56
CA ASN A 158 9.77 24.48 1.74
C ASN A 158 11.01 25.39 1.78
N LEU A 159 12.04 25.08 2.57
CA LEU A 159 13.15 26.00 2.83
C LEU A 159 14.25 25.96 1.74
N SER A 160 14.23 24.96 0.86
CA SER A 160 15.17 24.85 -0.25
C SER A 160 14.39 24.82 -1.57
N GLN A 161 14.37 25.95 -2.27
CA GLN A 161 13.90 25.99 -3.66
C GLN A 161 15.04 25.57 -4.58
N GLN A 162 14.83 24.49 -5.32
CA GLN A 162 15.71 24.07 -6.39
C GLN A 162 15.71 25.13 -7.49
N LYS A 163 16.90 25.62 -7.84
CA LYS A 163 17.09 26.38 -9.08
C LYS A 163 17.23 25.37 -10.22
N PHE A 164 16.27 25.40 -11.13
CA PHE A 164 16.28 24.56 -12.32
C PHE A 164 17.04 25.25 -13.45
N SER A 165 17.84 24.50 -14.21
CA SER A 165 18.41 24.99 -15.47
C SER A 165 17.32 25.15 -16.53
N ASN A 166 17.61 25.88 -17.61
CA ASN A 166 16.66 26.00 -18.74
C ASN A 166 16.33 24.63 -19.34
N SER A 167 17.31 23.74 -19.49
CA SER A 167 17.09 22.39 -20.01
C SER A 167 16.24 21.52 -19.09
N GLU A 168 16.38 21.66 -17.77
CA GLU A 168 15.53 20.99 -16.80
C GLU A 168 14.09 21.52 -16.88
N ILE A 169 13.91 22.84 -17.02
CA ILE A 169 12.60 23.47 -17.22
C ILE A 169 11.93 22.96 -18.50
N ASP A 170 12.66 22.92 -19.62
CA ASP A 170 12.12 22.44 -20.89
C ASP A 170 11.66 20.98 -20.79
N LYS A 171 12.47 20.12 -20.16
CA LYS A 171 12.12 18.71 -19.93
C LYS A 171 10.88 18.55 -19.02
N ILE A 172 10.76 19.39 -17.99
CA ILE A 172 9.58 19.43 -17.11
C ILE A 172 8.34 19.82 -17.91
N ASN A 173 8.40 20.90 -18.68
CA ASN A 173 7.27 21.42 -19.46
C ASN A 173 6.83 20.42 -20.55
N ASP A 174 7.78 19.76 -21.21
CA ASP A 174 7.52 18.71 -22.20
C ASP A 174 6.80 17.51 -21.57
N LEU A 175 7.23 17.08 -20.38
CA LEU A 175 6.57 16.00 -19.64
C LEU A 175 5.15 16.40 -19.17
N GLU A 176 4.96 17.62 -18.65
CA GLU A 176 3.64 18.16 -18.29
C GLU A 176 2.70 18.20 -19.49
N SER A 177 3.18 18.71 -20.62
CA SER A 177 2.42 18.78 -21.87
C SER A 177 1.99 17.39 -22.35
N TRP A 178 2.90 16.42 -22.29
CA TRP A 178 2.57 15.04 -22.64
C TRP A 178 1.51 14.43 -21.71
N LEU A 179 1.66 14.60 -20.38
CA LEU A 179 0.70 14.10 -19.39
C LEU A 179 -0.70 14.70 -19.59
N TYR A 180 -0.76 16.01 -19.89
CA TYR A 180 -2.01 16.69 -20.19
C TYR A 180 -2.66 16.18 -21.48
N ASN A 181 -1.87 16.00 -22.54
CA ASN A 181 -2.40 15.52 -23.82
C ASN A 181 -2.89 14.07 -23.75
N GLU A 182 -2.20 13.20 -23.00
CA GLU A 182 -2.56 11.78 -22.90
C GLU A 182 -3.73 11.54 -21.93
N PHE A 183 -3.72 12.22 -20.77
CA PHE A 183 -4.65 11.93 -19.66
C PHE A 183 -5.61 13.07 -19.32
N SER A 184 -5.47 14.25 -19.95
CA SER A 184 -6.24 15.46 -19.62
C SER A 184 -6.10 15.87 -18.15
N ILE A 185 -4.92 15.64 -17.56
CA ILE A 185 -4.59 16.01 -16.18
C ILE A 185 -3.43 16.99 -16.19
N SER A 186 -3.64 18.15 -15.58
CA SER A 186 -2.60 19.16 -15.38
C SER A 186 -1.75 18.80 -14.16
N PHE A 187 -0.44 18.89 -14.31
CA PHE A 187 0.53 18.72 -13.23
C PHE A 187 1.34 20.00 -13.06
N ASP A 188 1.70 20.32 -11.82
CA ASP A 188 2.79 21.25 -11.49
C ASP A 188 3.99 20.40 -11.06
N LEU A 189 4.66 19.81 -12.05
CA LEU A 189 5.81 18.95 -11.83
C LEU A 189 6.98 19.72 -11.22
N ARG A 190 7.12 21.02 -11.51
CA ARG A 190 8.15 21.84 -10.87
C ARG A 190 7.97 21.87 -9.35
N SER A 191 6.76 22.11 -8.87
CA SER A 191 6.44 22.11 -7.44
C SER A 191 6.58 20.73 -6.81
N ILE A 192 6.11 19.68 -7.51
CA ILE A 192 6.25 18.29 -7.07
C ILE A 192 7.74 17.92 -6.91
N ILE A 193 8.55 18.16 -7.95
CA ILE A 193 9.99 17.85 -7.95
C ILE A 193 10.71 18.64 -6.88
N ASN A 194 10.40 19.93 -6.71
CA ASN A 194 11.02 20.75 -5.68
C ASN A 194 10.72 20.22 -4.27
N THR A 195 9.47 19.83 -4.02
CA THR A 195 9.05 19.23 -2.74
C THR A 195 9.79 17.92 -2.49
N GLU A 196 9.82 17.02 -3.48
CA GLU A 196 10.45 15.71 -3.36
C GLU A 196 11.98 15.79 -3.23
N LEU A 197 12.64 16.72 -3.92
CA LEU A 197 14.07 16.99 -3.76
C LEU A 197 14.42 17.44 -2.35
N SER A 198 13.66 18.40 -1.83
CA SER A 198 13.86 18.92 -0.47
C SER A 198 13.64 17.81 0.57
N GLN A 199 12.54 17.08 0.44
CA GLN A 199 12.17 15.94 1.28
C GLN A 199 13.24 14.83 1.24
N PHE A 200 13.76 14.50 0.05
CA PHE A 200 14.82 13.52 -0.14
C PHE A 200 16.10 13.93 0.58
N ARG A 201 16.52 15.21 0.46
CA ARG A 201 17.75 15.73 1.10
C ARG A 201 17.65 15.68 2.63
N ILE A 202 16.55 16.17 3.19
CA ILE A 202 16.32 16.21 4.65
C ILE A 202 16.27 14.79 5.21
N ASN A 203 15.47 13.92 4.59
CA ASN A 203 15.37 12.53 5.02
C ASN A 203 16.71 11.80 4.89
N SER A 204 17.48 12.05 3.83
CA SER A 204 18.80 11.44 3.66
C SER A 204 19.75 11.84 4.78
N PHE A 205 19.75 13.10 5.21
CA PHE A 205 20.53 13.54 6.37
C PHE A 205 20.14 12.77 7.64
N LEU A 206 18.83 12.72 7.93
CA LEU A 206 18.31 12.06 9.13
C LEU A 206 18.55 10.55 9.12
N TYR A 207 18.36 9.88 7.98
CA TYR A 207 18.61 8.45 7.85
C TYR A 207 20.09 8.11 7.92
N ARG A 208 21.00 8.92 7.35
CA ARG A 208 22.45 8.71 7.56
C ARG A 208 22.80 8.75 9.04
N LEU A 209 22.26 9.71 9.79
CA LEU A 209 22.49 9.78 11.23
C LEU A 209 21.94 8.53 11.94
N LEU A 210 20.71 8.14 11.61
CA LEU A 210 20.08 6.95 12.20
C LEU A 210 20.90 5.67 11.94
N LEU A 211 21.34 5.46 10.70
CA LEU A 211 22.11 4.29 10.31
C LEU A 211 23.51 4.28 10.96
N ARG A 212 24.11 5.46 11.17
CA ARG A 212 25.38 5.58 11.92
C ARG A 212 25.23 5.23 13.40
N ILE A 213 24.12 5.60 14.02
CA ILE A 213 23.81 5.26 15.42
C ILE A 213 23.53 3.76 15.56
N LYS A 214 22.75 3.20 14.64
CA LYS A 214 22.23 1.84 14.76
C LYS A 214 23.11 0.74 14.17
N LYS A 215 23.91 1.07 13.16
CA LYS A 215 24.82 0.18 12.43
C LYS A 215 24.20 -1.18 12.02
N PRO A 216 23.03 -1.20 11.37
CA PRO A 216 22.41 -2.45 10.99
C PRO A 216 23.11 -3.11 9.81
N LYS A 217 22.89 -4.42 9.66
CA LYS A 217 23.34 -5.21 8.51
C LYS A 217 22.25 -5.34 7.45
N GLU A 218 20.99 -5.32 7.88
CA GLU A 218 19.83 -5.44 6.98
C GLU A 218 18.65 -4.59 7.48
N ILE A 219 17.86 -4.10 6.53
CA ILE A 219 16.65 -3.31 6.75
C ILE A 219 15.47 -4.01 6.08
N PHE A 220 14.37 -4.18 6.80
CA PHE A 220 13.10 -4.65 6.24
C PHE A 220 12.12 -3.49 6.13
N LEU A 221 11.48 -3.36 4.97
CA LEU A 221 10.48 -2.36 4.65
C LEU A 221 9.16 -3.04 4.26
N VAL A 222 8.06 -2.32 4.42
CA VAL A 222 6.77 -2.67 3.85
C VAL A 222 6.36 -1.51 2.95
N ASN A 223 6.40 -1.73 1.63
CA ASN A 223 6.26 -0.71 0.59
C ASN A 223 7.48 0.23 0.53
N PHE A 224 8.26 0.12 -0.54
CA PHE A 224 9.47 0.90 -0.72
C PHE A 224 9.25 2.32 -1.30
N CYS A 225 8.07 2.61 -1.87
CA CYS A 225 7.85 3.80 -2.71
C CYS A 225 8.12 5.14 -2.01
N ASP A 226 7.92 5.22 -0.70
CA ASP A 226 8.17 6.42 0.11
C ASP A 226 9.46 6.33 0.94
N LYS A 227 10.37 5.41 0.57
CA LYS A 227 11.62 5.09 1.29
C LYS A 227 12.87 5.31 0.44
N SER A 228 12.78 6.01 -0.68
CA SER A 228 13.90 6.21 -1.61
C SER A 228 15.18 6.76 -0.95
N SER A 229 15.05 7.77 -0.08
CA SER A 229 16.18 8.34 0.67
C SER A 229 16.80 7.38 1.69
N LEU A 230 15.97 6.55 2.35
CA LEU A 230 16.46 5.50 3.25
C LEU A 230 17.23 4.43 2.48
N ILE A 231 16.69 4.00 1.33
CA ILE A 231 17.30 2.98 0.47
C ILE A 231 18.64 3.47 -0.10
N ASP A 232 18.69 4.71 -0.59
CA ASP A 232 19.93 5.34 -1.05
C ASP A 232 20.99 5.36 0.07
N CYS A 233 20.62 5.82 1.26
CA CYS A 233 21.53 5.86 2.42
C CYS A 233 22.00 4.47 2.84
N ALA A 234 21.10 3.47 2.87
CA ALA A 234 21.42 2.11 3.23
C ALA A 234 22.42 1.49 2.24
N LYS A 235 22.14 1.58 0.94
CA LYS A 235 23.02 1.05 -0.12
C LYS A 235 24.40 1.70 -0.08
N LYS A 236 24.49 3.02 0.09
CA LYS A 236 25.76 3.76 0.22
C LYS A 236 26.58 3.33 1.45
N ASN A 237 25.95 2.70 2.44
CA ASN A 237 26.61 2.15 3.63
C ASN A 237 26.72 0.61 3.59
N ASN A 238 26.53 -0.03 2.43
CA ASN A 238 26.55 -1.49 2.25
C ASN A 238 25.55 -2.25 3.14
N ILE A 239 24.41 -1.62 3.44
CA ILE A 239 23.33 -2.21 4.23
C ILE A 239 22.28 -2.77 3.25
N ASN A 240 21.96 -4.06 3.39
CA ASN A 240 20.96 -4.70 2.55
C ASN A 240 19.56 -4.20 2.89
N VAL A 241 18.75 -3.91 1.88
CA VAL A 241 17.34 -3.54 2.05
C VAL A 241 16.44 -4.61 1.44
N VAL A 242 15.47 -5.07 2.22
CA VAL A 242 14.46 -6.04 1.84
C VAL A 242 13.10 -5.35 1.88
N ASP A 243 12.37 -5.35 0.77
CA ASP A 243 10.96 -4.95 0.78
C ASP A 243 10.05 -6.17 0.83
N ILE A 244 8.99 -6.07 1.62
CA ILE A 244 8.04 -7.16 1.86
C ILE A 244 6.76 -6.86 1.07
N GLN A 245 6.31 -7.87 0.33
CA GLN A 245 5.00 -7.81 -0.33
C GLN A 245 3.91 -7.48 0.69
N HIS A 246 3.13 -6.46 0.37
CA HIS A 246 2.07 -5.92 1.23
C HIS A 246 0.68 -5.95 0.58
N GLY A 247 0.64 -6.19 -0.74
CA GLY A 247 -0.54 -6.12 -1.58
C GLY A 247 -0.45 -7.05 -2.79
N ILE A 248 -1.41 -6.91 -3.70
CA ILE A 248 -1.34 -7.50 -5.03
C ILE A 248 -0.17 -6.87 -5.78
N ILE A 249 0.59 -7.70 -6.49
CA ILE A 249 1.55 -7.24 -7.48
C ILE A 249 1.15 -7.82 -8.84
N SER A 250 1.09 -6.97 -9.87
CA SER A 250 0.64 -7.35 -11.22
C SER A 250 1.35 -6.48 -12.27
N SER A 251 1.26 -6.87 -13.53
CA SER A 251 1.78 -6.11 -14.68
C SER A 251 0.93 -4.89 -15.01
N GLU A 252 -0.29 -4.88 -14.51
CA GLU A 252 -1.26 -3.82 -14.68
C GLU A 252 -1.03 -2.67 -13.70
N ASP A 253 -0.21 -2.85 -12.65
CA ASP A 253 0.19 -1.80 -11.72
C ASP A 253 1.69 -1.47 -11.85
N ILE A 254 2.06 -0.21 -11.63
CA ILE A 254 3.45 0.22 -11.81
C ILE A 254 4.34 -0.07 -10.61
N ILE A 255 3.80 -0.22 -9.39
CA ILE A 255 4.58 -0.18 -8.14
C ILE A 255 5.80 -1.11 -8.19
N TYR A 256 5.60 -2.34 -8.68
CA TYR A 256 6.65 -3.37 -8.80
C TYR A 256 6.96 -3.77 -10.25
N HIS A 257 6.36 -3.11 -11.25
CA HIS A 257 6.49 -3.49 -12.66
C HIS A 257 7.44 -2.54 -13.41
N TYR A 258 8.61 -3.06 -13.78
CA TYR A 258 9.70 -2.36 -14.46
C TYR A 258 10.23 -3.20 -15.63
N PRO A 259 9.44 -3.36 -16.72
CA PRO A 259 9.74 -4.33 -17.77
C PRO A 259 10.94 -3.93 -18.64
N ASN A 260 11.24 -2.63 -18.74
CA ASN A 260 12.27 -2.07 -19.62
C ASN A 260 13.53 -1.62 -18.86
N VAL A 261 13.65 -1.97 -17.58
CA VAL A 261 14.78 -1.57 -16.74
C VAL A 261 15.73 -2.74 -16.55
N LYS A 262 17.03 -2.47 -16.64
CA LYS A 262 18.06 -3.47 -16.33
C LYS A 262 17.95 -3.87 -14.87
N LYS A 263 17.96 -5.18 -14.58
CA LYS A 263 17.93 -5.67 -13.20
C LYS A 263 19.05 -5.06 -12.37
N GLY A 264 18.71 -4.61 -11.17
CA GLY A 264 19.64 -3.99 -10.24
C GLY A 264 20.09 -2.57 -10.61
N SER A 265 19.60 -1.96 -11.69
CA SER A 265 20.04 -0.60 -12.08
C SER A 265 19.32 0.53 -11.34
N LEU A 266 18.17 0.27 -10.72
CA LEU A 266 17.43 1.29 -9.97
C LEU A 266 18.16 1.65 -8.67
N ARG A 267 18.36 2.94 -8.46
CA ARG A 267 19.14 3.46 -7.34
C ARG A 267 18.35 3.31 -6.04
N TYR A 268 17.06 3.56 -6.08
CA TYR A 268 16.17 3.61 -4.93
C TYR A 268 15.25 2.39 -4.80
N PHE A 269 15.49 1.33 -5.57
CA PHE A 269 14.80 0.04 -5.40
C PHE A 269 15.52 -0.84 -4.34
N PRO A 270 14.81 -1.61 -3.50
CA PRO A 270 15.40 -2.54 -2.53
C PRO A 270 16.41 -3.54 -3.12
N ASN A 271 17.30 -4.11 -2.30
CA ASN A 271 18.22 -5.16 -2.74
C ASN A 271 17.53 -6.51 -2.94
N LYS A 272 16.51 -6.80 -2.12
CA LYS A 272 15.73 -8.05 -2.16
C LYS A 272 14.25 -7.75 -2.03
N PHE A 273 13.43 -8.68 -2.50
CA PHE A 273 11.98 -8.62 -2.37
C PHE A 273 11.42 -9.93 -1.80
N TYR A 274 10.66 -9.84 -0.72
CA TYR A 274 10.00 -10.99 -0.09
C TYR A 274 8.57 -11.10 -0.62
N THR A 275 8.26 -12.23 -1.25
CA THR A 275 6.94 -12.49 -1.82
C THR A 275 6.27 -13.71 -1.17
N TRP A 276 4.94 -13.71 -1.10
CA TRP A 276 4.19 -14.74 -0.39
C TRP A 276 4.22 -16.11 -1.06
N SER A 277 4.45 -16.18 -2.37
CA SER A 277 4.51 -17.44 -3.12
C SER A 277 5.09 -17.25 -4.52
N LYS A 278 5.39 -18.36 -5.20
CA LYS A 278 5.96 -18.39 -6.56
C LYS A 278 5.05 -17.80 -7.64
N ILE A 279 3.72 -17.72 -7.43
CA ILE A 279 2.83 -17.17 -8.46
C ILE A 279 3.10 -15.68 -8.69
N TRP A 280 3.35 -14.94 -7.61
CA TRP A 280 3.60 -13.49 -7.61
C TRP A 280 4.88 -13.12 -8.36
N THR A 281 5.87 -14.00 -8.44
CA THR A 281 7.09 -13.75 -9.23
C THR A 281 6.83 -13.76 -10.73
N LYS A 282 5.64 -14.21 -11.16
CA LYS A 282 5.24 -14.30 -12.57
C LYS A 282 4.22 -13.24 -12.95
N THR A 283 3.64 -12.52 -11.99
CA THR A 283 2.56 -11.56 -12.26
C THR A 283 3.09 -10.19 -12.67
N CYS A 284 4.35 -9.85 -12.37
CA CYS A 284 4.98 -8.61 -12.81
C CYS A 284 6.49 -8.79 -13.10
N LYS A 285 7.14 -7.72 -13.59
CA LYS A 285 8.58 -7.68 -13.88
C LYS A 285 9.29 -6.85 -12.82
N ILE A 286 9.73 -7.53 -11.77
CA ILE A 286 10.52 -6.92 -10.68
C ILE A 286 11.95 -6.70 -11.20
N PRO A 287 12.57 -5.53 -11.01
CA PRO A 287 13.90 -5.19 -11.51
C PRO A 287 15.03 -5.80 -10.65
N LEU A 288 14.86 -7.07 -10.25
CA LEU A 288 15.80 -7.84 -9.43
C LEU A 288 16.18 -9.15 -10.11
N GLU A 289 17.32 -9.70 -9.72
CA GLU A 289 17.64 -11.08 -10.08
C GLU A 289 16.75 -12.06 -9.34
N THR A 290 16.50 -13.22 -9.94
CA THR A 290 15.62 -14.24 -9.37
C THR A 290 16.09 -14.72 -8.00
N LYS A 291 17.41 -14.75 -7.76
CA LYS A 291 18.00 -15.09 -6.45
C LYS A 291 17.67 -14.08 -5.35
N ASP A 292 17.32 -12.85 -5.71
CA ASP A 292 17.02 -11.76 -4.79
C ASP A 292 15.50 -11.60 -4.57
N ILE A 293 14.69 -12.43 -5.22
CA ILE A 293 13.25 -12.56 -4.99
C ILE A 293 13.00 -13.80 -4.12
N ILE A 294 12.74 -13.58 -2.84
CA ILE A 294 12.67 -14.63 -1.82
C ILE A 294 11.22 -14.98 -1.56
N ILE A 295 10.90 -16.27 -1.62
CA ILE A 295 9.59 -16.76 -1.20
C ILE A 295 9.55 -16.84 0.31
N TYR A 296 8.77 -15.96 0.93
CA TYR A 296 8.48 -15.95 2.36
C TYR A 296 6.97 -15.96 2.54
N SER A 297 6.42 -17.15 2.84
CA SER A 297 4.97 -17.35 2.94
C SER A 297 4.32 -16.40 3.94
N ASN A 298 3.08 -15.98 3.64
CA ASN A 298 2.30 -15.13 4.54
C ASN A 298 1.94 -15.88 5.83
N LYS A 299 2.83 -15.83 6.83
CA LYS A 299 2.66 -16.56 8.10
C LYS A 299 1.43 -16.10 8.88
N PHE A 300 1.04 -14.84 8.76
CA PHE A 300 -0.20 -14.35 9.37
C PHE A 300 -1.40 -15.11 8.80
N LEU A 301 -1.54 -15.18 7.48
CA LEU A 301 -2.61 -15.92 6.81
C LEU A 301 -2.58 -17.42 7.19
N LEU A 302 -1.40 -18.04 7.23
CA LEU A 302 -1.26 -19.44 7.64
C LEU A 302 -1.77 -19.67 9.08
N LYS A 303 -1.45 -18.76 10.02
CA LYS A 303 -1.94 -18.84 11.39
C LYS A 303 -3.46 -18.64 11.49
N GLN A 304 -4.02 -17.75 10.68
CA GLN A 304 -5.47 -17.53 10.61
C GLN A 304 -6.20 -18.75 10.02
N ASN A 305 -5.66 -19.38 8.98
CA ASN A 305 -6.18 -20.64 8.44
C ASN A 305 -6.23 -21.73 9.51
N ILE A 306 -5.15 -21.92 10.27
CA ILE A 306 -5.11 -22.90 11.36
C ILE A 306 -6.14 -22.56 12.44
N LYS A 307 -6.23 -21.29 12.84
CA LYS A 307 -7.14 -20.81 13.89
C LYS A 307 -8.61 -21.11 13.56
N PHE A 308 -9.01 -20.98 12.30
CA PHE A 308 -10.40 -21.11 11.86
C PHE A 308 -10.70 -22.40 11.10
N LYS A 309 -9.75 -23.35 11.02
CA LYS A 309 -9.87 -24.60 10.26
C LYS A 309 -11.12 -25.43 10.60
N ASN A 310 -11.55 -25.41 11.86
CA ASN A 310 -12.67 -26.23 12.34
C ASN A 310 -14.03 -25.53 12.26
N LEU A 311 -14.09 -24.29 11.75
CA LEU A 311 -15.36 -23.63 11.52
C LEU A 311 -16.07 -24.26 10.33
N LYS A 312 -17.35 -24.59 10.50
CA LYS A 312 -18.20 -25.06 9.41
C LYS A 312 -18.64 -23.87 8.55
N LYS A 313 -18.60 -24.06 7.23
CA LYS A 313 -19.21 -23.12 6.28
C LYS A 313 -20.73 -23.11 6.47
N ILE A 314 -21.32 -21.95 6.24
CA ILE A 314 -22.77 -21.75 6.18
C ILE A 314 -23.14 -21.82 4.70
N ASP A 315 -23.90 -22.84 4.31
CA ASP A 315 -24.08 -23.24 2.90
C ASP A 315 -24.59 -22.12 1.99
N ASN A 316 -25.43 -21.23 2.50
CA ASN A 316 -26.01 -20.11 1.75
C ASN A 316 -25.34 -18.76 2.05
N GLN A 317 -24.24 -18.71 2.80
CA GLN A 317 -23.58 -17.45 3.14
C GLN A 317 -22.51 -17.04 2.13
N ILE A 318 -22.63 -15.81 1.62
CA ILE A 318 -21.64 -15.18 0.76
C ILE A 318 -21.11 -13.89 1.38
N VAL A 319 -19.91 -13.48 0.98
CA VAL A 319 -19.30 -12.23 1.42
C VAL A 319 -19.12 -11.32 0.23
N ILE A 320 -19.51 -10.06 0.37
CA ILE A 320 -19.18 -9.01 -0.60
C ILE A 320 -18.17 -8.09 0.04
N LEU A 321 -17.01 -7.94 -0.60
CA LEU A 321 -15.94 -7.07 -0.14
C LEU A 321 -16.05 -5.73 -0.86
N SER A 322 -16.34 -4.68 -0.08
CA SER A 322 -16.22 -3.31 -0.57
C SER A 322 -14.75 -2.93 -0.74
N GLN A 323 -14.52 -1.90 -1.55
CA GLN A 323 -13.19 -1.38 -1.81
C GLN A 323 -13.25 0.15 -2.00
N PRO A 324 -12.36 0.91 -1.33
CA PRO A 324 -12.26 2.35 -1.55
C PRO A 324 -12.09 2.66 -3.05
N GLY A 325 -12.72 3.73 -3.54
CA GLY A 325 -12.77 4.08 -4.96
C GLY A 325 -13.84 3.34 -5.78
N LEU A 326 -14.30 2.15 -5.36
CA LEU A 326 -15.29 1.34 -6.09
C LEU A 326 -16.57 1.06 -5.29
N THR A 327 -16.70 1.58 -4.07
CA THR A 327 -17.81 1.31 -3.14
C THR A 327 -19.18 1.35 -3.80
N ASN A 328 -19.49 2.44 -4.51
CA ASN A 328 -20.77 2.61 -5.20
C ASN A 328 -20.94 1.63 -6.36
N GLN A 329 -19.91 1.44 -7.19
CA GLN A 329 -19.97 0.59 -8.37
C GLN A 329 -20.17 -0.89 -7.98
N ILE A 330 -19.51 -1.33 -6.91
CA ILE A 330 -19.71 -2.68 -6.36
C ILE A 330 -21.16 -2.82 -5.88
N ALA A 331 -21.65 -1.91 -5.03
CA ALA A 331 -23.00 -1.97 -4.49
C ALA A 331 -24.08 -1.90 -5.58
N GLU A 332 -23.93 -1.02 -6.58
CA GLU A 332 -24.80 -0.94 -7.75
C GLU A 332 -24.79 -2.22 -8.59
N CYS A 333 -23.61 -2.80 -8.81
CA CYS A 333 -23.48 -4.08 -9.50
C CYS A 333 -24.26 -5.18 -8.78
N ILE A 334 -24.17 -5.23 -7.45
CA ILE A 334 -24.89 -6.23 -6.65
C ILE A 334 -26.40 -5.94 -6.67
N LEU A 335 -26.82 -4.70 -6.48
CA LEU A 335 -28.23 -4.30 -6.53
C LEU A 335 -28.90 -4.67 -7.87
N LYS A 336 -28.23 -4.42 -8.99
CA LYS A 336 -28.72 -4.79 -10.33
C LYS A 336 -28.92 -6.29 -10.52
N ASN A 337 -28.19 -7.11 -9.75
CA ASN A 337 -28.23 -8.56 -9.83
C ASN A 337 -28.81 -9.21 -8.56
N ILE A 338 -29.47 -8.44 -7.68
CA ILE A 338 -29.86 -8.91 -6.33
C ILE A 338 -30.79 -10.12 -6.37
N SER A 339 -31.60 -10.25 -7.43
CA SER A 339 -32.51 -11.38 -7.64
C SER A 339 -31.77 -12.72 -7.74
N MET A 340 -30.54 -12.73 -8.28
CA MET A 340 -29.68 -13.91 -8.35
C MET A 340 -29.24 -14.40 -6.97
N PHE A 341 -29.30 -13.53 -5.96
CA PHE A 341 -28.84 -13.81 -4.60
C PHE A 341 -30.01 -13.96 -3.62
N SER A 342 -31.26 -14.04 -4.09
CA SER A 342 -32.46 -14.04 -3.25
C SER A 342 -32.51 -15.15 -2.18
N MET A 343 -31.91 -16.31 -2.46
CA MET A 343 -31.80 -17.44 -1.50
C MET A 343 -30.52 -17.43 -0.66
N LEU A 344 -29.63 -16.45 -0.88
CA LEU A 344 -28.32 -16.37 -0.24
C LEU A 344 -28.32 -15.33 0.88
N ASN A 345 -27.66 -15.65 1.98
CA ASN A 345 -27.34 -14.75 3.06
C ASN A 345 -26.09 -13.93 2.70
N ILE A 346 -26.26 -12.63 2.45
CA ILE A 346 -25.18 -11.76 1.99
C ILE A 346 -24.58 -11.01 3.18
N VAL A 347 -23.32 -11.28 3.49
CA VAL A 347 -22.54 -10.47 4.43
C VAL A 347 -21.73 -9.43 3.67
N TYR A 348 -22.17 -8.18 3.72
CA TYR A 348 -21.50 -7.05 3.08
C TYR A 348 -20.43 -6.48 4.02
N LYS A 349 -19.15 -6.68 3.68
CA LYS A 349 -18.00 -6.21 4.47
C LYS A 349 -17.42 -4.95 3.84
N LEU A 350 -17.60 -3.83 4.54
CA LEU A 350 -16.94 -2.57 4.18
C LEU A 350 -15.44 -2.61 4.47
N HIS A 351 -14.67 -1.84 3.70
CA HIS A 351 -13.30 -1.51 4.04
C HIS A 351 -13.28 -0.68 5.34
N PRO A 352 -12.28 -0.85 6.23
CA PRO A 352 -12.24 -0.15 7.51
C PRO A 352 -12.44 1.38 7.45
N ASN A 353 -11.99 2.01 6.36
CA ASN A 353 -12.10 3.47 6.12
C ASN A 353 -13.49 3.94 5.66
N GLU A 354 -14.39 3.02 5.28
CA GLU A 354 -15.71 3.34 4.72
C GLU A 354 -16.82 3.34 5.79
N TYR A 355 -16.63 2.66 6.92
CA TYR A 355 -17.67 2.53 7.96
C TYR A 355 -18.21 3.87 8.48
N LEU A 356 -17.36 4.89 8.63
CA LEU A 356 -17.77 6.22 9.09
C LEU A 356 -18.42 7.08 7.99
N GLN A 357 -18.45 6.58 6.76
CA GLN A 357 -18.89 7.32 5.58
C GLN A 357 -19.95 6.54 4.79
N LYS A 358 -20.48 5.44 5.33
CA LYS A 358 -21.45 4.58 4.67
C LYS A 358 -22.64 5.38 4.12
N ASP A 359 -23.17 6.31 4.91
CA ASP A 359 -24.35 7.11 4.56
C ASP A 359 -24.14 8.06 3.37
N LYS A 360 -22.89 8.26 2.94
CA LYS A 360 -22.59 9.04 1.73
C LYS A 360 -22.85 8.27 0.44
N TYR A 361 -22.98 6.94 0.51
CA TYR A 361 -23.14 6.08 -0.64
C TYR A 361 -24.59 5.64 -0.77
N LYS A 362 -25.35 6.29 -1.66
CA LYS A 362 -26.77 5.97 -1.91
C LYS A 362 -26.99 4.48 -2.20
N SER A 363 -26.09 3.87 -2.97
CA SER A 363 -26.14 2.43 -3.28
C SER A 363 -26.01 1.54 -2.04
N LEU A 364 -25.21 1.93 -1.03
CA LEU A 364 -25.13 1.20 0.24
C LEU A 364 -26.39 1.35 1.08
N LEU A 365 -27.06 2.50 1.03
CA LEU A 365 -28.34 2.69 1.71
C LEU A 365 -29.45 1.85 1.05
N GLU A 366 -29.44 1.73 -0.28
CA GLU A 366 -30.42 0.90 -0.99
C GLU A 366 -30.16 -0.60 -0.80
N ILE A 367 -28.90 -1.04 -0.73
CA ILE A 367 -28.57 -2.46 -0.51
C ILE A 367 -28.89 -2.89 0.92
N GLU A 368 -28.78 -1.99 1.90
CA GLU A 368 -29.15 -2.26 3.30
C GLU A 368 -30.64 -2.55 3.50
N LYS A 369 -31.51 -2.05 2.62
CA LYS A 369 -32.96 -2.33 2.66
C LYS A 369 -33.31 -3.75 2.22
N LYS A 370 -32.35 -4.53 1.72
CA LYS A 370 -32.58 -5.90 1.24
C LYS A 370 -32.54 -6.86 2.43
N GLU A 371 -33.60 -7.63 2.61
CA GLU A 371 -33.77 -8.53 3.77
C GLU A 371 -32.66 -9.55 3.91
N ASN A 372 -32.08 -10.00 2.79
CA ASN A 372 -31.00 -10.98 2.75
C ASN A 372 -29.59 -10.36 2.80
N VAL A 373 -29.46 -9.08 3.11
CA VAL A 373 -28.18 -8.35 3.19
C VAL A 373 -27.92 -7.88 4.62
N HIS A 374 -26.75 -8.24 5.16
CA HIS A 374 -26.29 -7.78 6.46
C HIS A 374 -24.90 -7.16 6.36
N PHE A 375 -24.73 -5.99 6.95
CA PHE A 375 -23.41 -5.35 7.04
C PHE A 375 -22.60 -5.98 8.17
N ALA A 376 -21.42 -6.50 7.84
CA ALA A 376 -20.48 -7.02 8.83
C ALA A 376 -19.96 -5.88 9.73
N SER A 377 -19.82 -6.16 11.03
CA SER A 377 -19.20 -5.24 11.99
C SER A 377 -17.79 -4.83 11.56
N LYS A 378 -17.37 -3.60 11.89
CA LYS A 378 -16.01 -3.12 11.64
C LYS A 378 -14.94 -4.01 12.27
N ASN A 379 -15.26 -4.61 13.42
CA ASN A 379 -14.31 -5.35 14.25
C ASN A 379 -14.31 -6.86 14.00
N ILE A 380 -15.15 -7.37 13.10
CA ILE A 380 -15.16 -8.80 12.77
C ILE A 380 -13.81 -9.20 12.15
N ASP A 381 -13.28 -10.37 12.53
CA ASP A 381 -12.11 -10.92 11.87
C ASP A 381 -12.51 -11.36 10.45
N LEU A 382 -11.84 -10.79 9.44
CA LEU A 382 -12.06 -11.14 8.05
C LEU A 382 -11.96 -12.66 7.83
N HIS A 383 -10.97 -13.31 8.44
CA HIS A 383 -10.69 -14.73 8.21
C HIS A 383 -11.74 -15.64 8.84
N GLU A 384 -12.36 -15.21 9.95
CA GLU A 384 -13.51 -15.90 10.52
C GLU A 384 -14.70 -15.85 9.54
N LEU A 385 -14.94 -14.67 8.97
CA LEU A 385 -15.99 -14.48 7.99
C LEU A 385 -15.74 -15.31 6.73
N LEU A 386 -14.50 -15.36 6.24
CA LEU A 386 -14.09 -16.19 5.10
C LEU A 386 -14.28 -17.69 5.40
N ALA A 387 -13.84 -18.17 6.57
CA ALA A 387 -14.00 -19.57 6.97
C ALA A 387 -15.46 -20.04 7.02
N LYS A 388 -16.40 -19.14 7.35
CA LYS A 388 -17.84 -19.42 7.42
C LYS A 388 -18.58 -19.29 6.09
N SER A 389 -17.93 -18.81 5.02
CA SER A 389 -18.62 -18.44 3.78
C SER A 389 -18.27 -19.37 2.62
N VAL A 390 -19.19 -19.59 1.68
CA VAL A 390 -18.95 -20.44 0.50
C VAL A 390 -18.40 -19.67 -0.69
N LEU A 391 -18.75 -18.38 -0.79
CA LEU A 391 -18.45 -17.51 -1.92
C LEU A 391 -17.99 -16.14 -1.43
N VAL A 392 -17.01 -15.55 -2.11
CA VAL A 392 -16.57 -14.18 -1.87
C VAL A 392 -16.57 -13.41 -3.17
N ILE A 393 -17.17 -12.23 -3.16
CA ILE A 393 -17.32 -11.35 -4.32
C ILE A 393 -16.54 -10.06 -4.08
N GLY A 394 -15.78 -9.60 -5.07
CA GLY A 394 -15.06 -8.33 -5.01
C GLY A 394 -14.39 -8.00 -6.35
N VAL A 395 -13.45 -7.05 -6.34
CA VAL A 395 -12.76 -6.60 -7.57
C VAL A 395 -11.29 -6.99 -7.56
N TYR A 396 -10.46 -6.35 -6.72
CA TYR A 396 -9.01 -6.59 -6.67
C TYR A 396 -8.42 -6.48 -5.25
N SER A 397 -9.17 -6.87 -4.23
CA SER A 397 -8.64 -6.90 -2.86
C SER A 397 -7.76 -8.14 -2.65
N THR A 398 -6.66 -8.04 -1.89
CA THR A 398 -5.88 -9.23 -1.48
C THR A 398 -6.74 -10.23 -0.70
N ALA A 399 -7.78 -9.75 -0.02
CA ALA A 399 -8.75 -10.58 0.69
C ALA A 399 -9.43 -11.62 -0.22
N LEU A 400 -9.51 -11.37 -1.53
CA LEU A 400 -10.02 -12.35 -2.50
C LEU A 400 -9.04 -13.52 -2.70
N ILE A 401 -7.73 -13.24 -2.71
CA ILE A 401 -6.70 -14.29 -2.75
C ILE A 401 -6.64 -15.02 -1.40
N GLU A 402 -6.77 -14.30 -0.29
CA GLU A 402 -6.86 -14.89 1.05
C GLU A 402 -8.08 -15.81 1.17
N ALA A 403 -9.24 -15.42 0.61
CA ALA A 403 -10.47 -16.22 0.57
C ALA A 403 -10.28 -17.58 -0.10
N ALA A 404 -9.50 -17.65 -1.17
CA ALA A 404 -9.19 -18.91 -1.83
C ALA A 404 -8.45 -19.90 -0.90
N SER A 405 -7.71 -19.41 0.12
CA SER A 405 -7.07 -20.27 1.13
C SER A 405 -8.01 -20.80 2.21
N PHE A 406 -9.24 -20.27 2.28
CA PHE A 406 -10.34 -20.76 3.13
C PHE A 406 -11.36 -21.58 2.32
N ASP A 407 -10.97 -22.12 1.16
CA ASP A 407 -11.84 -22.89 0.27
C ASP A 407 -13.11 -22.12 -0.16
N CYS A 408 -13.03 -20.80 -0.26
CA CYS A 408 -14.10 -20.01 -0.86
C CYS A 408 -13.98 -20.06 -2.37
N LYS A 409 -15.12 -20.16 -3.05
CA LYS A 409 -15.21 -19.73 -4.45
C LYS A 409 -15.08 -18.21 -4.49
N VAL A 410 -14.31 -17.68 -5.43
CA VAL A 410 -14.04 -16.25 -5.57
C VAL A 410 -14.68 -15.78 -6.86
N VAL A 411 -15.48 -14.72 -6.79
CA VAL A 411 -16.08 -14.07 -7.94
C VAL A 411 -15.53 -12.66 -8.08
N LEU A 412 -14.93 -12.40 -9.22
CA LEU A 412 -14.41 -11.09 -9.57
C LEU A 412 -15.46 -10.32 -10.37
N LEU A 413 -15.85 -9.14 -9.90
CA LEU A 413 -16.70 -8.22 -10.65
C LEU A 413 -15.86 -7.53 -11.72
N ASP A 414 -16.36 -7.50 -12.96
CA ASP A 414 -15.73 -6.79 -14.09
C ASP A 414 -15.87 -5.26 -13.93
N LEU A 415 -15.13 -4.72 -12.96
CA LEU A 415 -15.04 -3.29 -12.62
C LEU A 415 -13.59 -2.81 -12.78
N PRO A 416 -13.34 -1.49 -12.91
CA PRO A 416 -11.98 -0.96 -13.08
C PRO A 416 -11.01 -1.52 -12.04
N GLY A 417 -9.83 -1.97 -12.48
CA GLY A 417 -8.79 -2.57 -11.65
C GLY A 417 -8.87 -4.10 -11.50
N VAL A 418 -9.96 -4.75 -11.91
CA VAL A 418 -10.07 -6.22 -11.96
C VAL A 418 -8.97 -6.86 -12.81
N GLU A 419 -8.43 -6.11 -13.77
CA GLU A 419 -7.31 -6.54 -14.60
C GLU A 419 -6.09 -7.00 -13.79
N MET A 420 -5.86 -6.44 -12.59
CA MET A 420 -4.77 -6.86 -11.69
C MET A 420 -4.93 -8.28 -11.16
N MET A 421 -6.15 -8.83 -11.22
CA MET A 421 -6.47 -10.18 -10.77
C MET A 421 -6.37 -11.22 -11.89
N ARG A 422 -6.18 -10.81 -13.16
CA ARG A 422 -6.10 -11.72 -14.31
C ARG A 422 -5.08 -12.85 -14.14
N PRO A 423 -3.87 -12.63 -13.60
CA PRO A 423 -2.90 -13.71 -13.40
C PRO A 423 -3.40 -14.84 -12.48
N PHE A 424 -4.45 -14.60 -11.69
CA PHE A 424 -5.02 -15.56 -10.74
C PHE A 424 -6.22 -16.32 -11.31
N LEU A 425 -6.74 -15.97 -12.49
CA LEU A 425 -7.91 -16.62 -13.11
C LEU A 425 -7.68 -18.09 -13.47
N ASN A 426 -6.42 -18.52 -13.63
CA ASN A 426 -6.09 -19.92 -13.87
C ASN A 426 -6.23 -20.79 -12.61
N ASN A 427 -6.54 -20.19 -11.45
CA ASN A 427 -6.86 -20.92 -10.24
C ASN A 427 -8.32 -21.37 -10.27
N THR A 428 -8.58 -22.67 -10.07
CA THR A 428 -9.93 -23.29 -10.17
C THR A 428 -10.96 -22.67 -9.22
N ASN A 429 -10.52 -21.99 -8.16
CA ASN A 429 -11.39 -21.35 -7.19
C ASN A 429 -11.77 -19.90 -7.56
N ILE A 430 -11.30 -19.35 -8.69
CA ILE A 430 -11.52 -17.95 -9.08
C ILE A 430 -12.27 -17.88 -10.41
N ILE A 431 -13.43 -17.20 -10.42
CA ILE A 431 -14.28 -17.03 -11.59
C ILE A 431 -14.52 -15.53 -11.82
N MET A 432 -14.52 -15.09 -13.08
CA MET A 432 -14.84 -13.71 -13.44
C MET A 432 -16.33 -13.58 -13.79
N PHE A 433 -17.04 -12.69 -13.10
CA PHE A 433 -18.43 -12.35 -13.39
C PHE A 433 -18.48 -11.10 -14.27
N LYS A 434 -18.83 -11.32 -15.54
CA LYS A 434 -19.16 -10.25 -16.47
C LYS A 434 -20.63 -9.88 -16.25
N THR A 435 -20.89 -8.63 -15.89
CA THR A 435 -22.27 -8.12 -15.88
C THR A 435 -22.83 -8.17 -17.30
N LYS A 436 -24.13 -8.45 -17.45
CA LYS A 436 -24.83 -8.15 -18.71
C LYS A 436 -24.77 -6.64 -18.89
N VAL A 437 -23.95 -6.19 -19.83
CA VAL A 437 -24.03 -4.83 -20.35
C VAL A 437 -25.32 -4.80 -21.17
N THR A 438 -26.38 -4.23 -20.61
CA THR A 438 -27.52 -3.73 -21.40
C THR A 438 -27.17 -2.38 -21.97
#